data_AF-A0A7W4J946-F1
#
_entry.id   AF-A0A7W4J946-F1
#
_cell.length_a   1.000
_cell.length_b   1.000
_cell.length_c   1.000
_cell.angle_alpha   90.00
_cell.angle_beta   90.00
_cell.angle_gamma   90.00
#
_symmetry.space_group_name_H-M   'P 1'
#
loop_
_entity.id
_entity.type
_entity.pdbx_description
1 polymer ?
#
loop_
_entity_poly.entity_id
_entity_poly.type
_entity_poly.pdbx_seq_one_letter_code
_entity_poly.pdbx_strand_id
1 'polypeptide(L)'
;MHSSPDTGPGTLAHVILDDLDDGLLASRTRRNEVDQAIADLRQTARFMPEGLTGPFNLHLSVQTNGLVFDLRHADDDRPLRIYRISLMPFRRLIKDYILLVDSFDEAVTEGNTMRVRAIDMGRRGLHNDGAELMIDRLRGKIEMDAETARRLFTLACILQQRR
;
A
#
# COMPACT_ATOMS: atom_id res chain seq x y z
N MET A 1 12.71 -21.53 21.69
CA MET A 1 12.82 -20.08 21.94
C MET A 1 12.63 -19.39 20.60
N HIS A 2 11.43 -18.88 20.34
CA HIS A 2 11.21 -18.02 19.18
C HIS A 2 11.67 -16.63 19.58
N SER A 3 12.82 -16.21 19.05
CA SER A 3 13.25 -14.82 19.17
C SER A 3 12.21 -13.96 18.46
N SER A 4 11.52 -13.09 19.18
CA SER A 4 10.74 -12.01 18.58
C SER A 4 11.66 -11.24 17.63
N PRO A 5 11.22 -10.92 16.40
CA PRO A 5 12.03 -10.09 15.52
C PRO A 5 12.32 -8.78 16.24
N ASP A 6 13.58 -8.37 16.25
CA ASP A 6 14.03 -7.09 16.80
C ASP A 6 13.24 -5.98 16.10
N THR A 7 12.20 -5.50 16.78
CA THR A 7 11.22 -4.59 16.21
C THR A 7 11.68 -3.19 16.55
N GLY A 8 12.54 -2.65 15.69
CA GLY A 8 13.03 -1.28 15.84
C GLY A 8 11.90 -0.24 15.95
N PRO A 9 12.19 0.97 16.41
CA PRO A 9 11.19 2.03 16.45
C PRO A 9 10.60 2.28 15.04
N GLY A 10 9.28 2.11 14.89
CA GLY A 10 8.56 2.38 13.64
C GLY A 10 8.21 1.17 12.76
N THR A 11 8.20 -0.05 13.31
CA THR A 11 7.78 -1.25 12.56
C THR A 11 6.27 -1.49 12.60
N LEU A 12 5.73 -2.05 11.52
CA LEU A 12 4.35 -2.52 11.42
C LEU A 12 4.28 -4.01 11.81
N ALA A 13 3.63 -4.33 12.94
CA ALA A 13 3.42 -5.71 13.37
C ALA A 13 2.41 -6.42 12.46
N HIS A 14 1.31 -5.74 12.16
CA HIS A 14 0.26 -6.20 11.27
C HIS A 14 -0.18 -5.07 10.33
N VAL A 15 -0.57 -5.44 9.10
CA VAL A 15 -1.24 -4.55 8.15
C VAL A 15 -2.55 -5.23 7.76
N ILE A 16 -3.65 -4.57 8.06
CA ILE A 16 -5.02 -5.01 7.80
C ILE A 16 -5.62 -4.08 6.75
N LEU A 17 -6.25 -4.65 5.73
CA LEU A 17 -6.97 -3.90 4.73
C LEU A 17 -8.46 -3.95 5.08
N ASP A 18 -8.99 -2.89 5.69
CA ASP A 18 -10.43 -2.82 5.93
C ASP A 18 -11.14 -2.46 4.62
N ASP A 19 -12.33 -3.01 4.41
CA ASP A 19 -13.15 -2.84 3.21
C ASP A 19 -12.63 -3.50 1.93
N LEU A 20 -11.65 -4.42 2.04
CA LEU A 20 -11.21 -5.23 0.90
C LEU A 20 -12.32 -6.18 0.45
N ASP A 21 -12.62 -6.15 -0.85
CA ASP A 21 -13.61 -7.04 -1.46
C ASP A 21 -12.99 -8.40 -1.77
N ASP A 22 -13.61 -9.48 -1.29
CA ASP A 22 -13.17 -10.86 -1.60
C ASP A 22 -13.13 -11.13 -3.12
N GLY A 23 -13.98 -10.45 -3.90
CA GLY A 23 -13.98 -10.51 -5.36
C GLY A 23 -12.73 -9.90 -6.00
N LEU A 24 -12.14 -8.87 -5.39
CA LEU A 24 -10.88 -8.25 -5.89
C LEU A 24 -9.71 -9.21 -5.73
N LEU A 25 -9.70 -10.02 -4.66
CA LEU A 25 -8.72 -11.06 -4.40
C LEU A 25 -8.96 -12.36 -5.18
N ALA A 26 -10.03 -12.47 -5.99
CA ALA A 26 -10.30 -13.67 -6.78
C ALA A 26 -9.16 -13.97 -7.78
N SER A 27 -8.50 -12.93 -8.29
CA SER A 27 -7.29 -13.09 -9.10
C SER A 27 -6.09 -13.49 -8.22
N ARG A 28 -5.51 -14.66 -8.50
CA ARG A 28 -4.29 -15.13 -7.83
C ARG A 28 -3.15 -14.12 -7.93
N THR A 29 -3.01 -13.46 -9.07
CA THR A 29 -1.98 -12.43 -9.29
C THR A 29 -2.16 -11.25 -8.34
N ARG A 30 -3.40 -10.74 -8.20
CA ARG A 30 -3.68 -9.63 -7.27
C ARG A 30 -3.50 -10.05 -5.82
N ARG A 31 -3.95 -11.25 -5.44
CA ARG A 31 -3.73 -11.78 -4.09
C ARG A 31 -2.24 -11.85 -3.75
N ASN A 32 -1.43 -12.40 -4.65
CA ASN A 32 0.03 -12.45 -4.46
C ASN A 32 0.65 -11.04 -4.35
N GLU A 33 0.17 -10.06 -5.11
CA GLU A 33 0.63 -8.67 -5.02
C GLU A 33 0.28 -8.02 -3.66
N VAL A 34 -0.94 -8.25 -3.16
CA VAL A 34 -1.38 -7.81 -1.82
C VAL A 34 -0.55 -8.47 -0.73
N ASP A 35 -0.43 -9.79 -0.77
CA ASP A 35 0.29 -10.58 0.24
C ASP A 35 1.76 -10.17 0.29
N GLN A 36 2.39 -9.97 -0.87
CA GLN A 36 3.77 -9.50 -0.95
C GLN A 36 3.92 -8.08 -0.41
N ALA A 37 3.00 -7.16 -0.75
CA ALA A 37 3.07 -5.79 -0.24
C ALA A 37 2.89 -5.72 1.29
N ILE A 38 1.99 -6.52 1.86
CA ILE A 38 1.80 -6.64 3.32
C ILE A 38 3.04 -7.27 3.97
N ALA A 39 3.61 -8.33 3.38
CA ALA A 39 4.81 -8.96 3.90
C ALA A 39 6.00 -7.98 3.92
N ASP A 40 6.19 -7.22 2.84
CA ASP A 40 7.25 -6.22 2.75
C ASP A 40 7.05 -5.12 3.80
N LEU A 41 5.83 -4.61 3.97
CA LEU A 41 5.53 -3.61 5.00
C LEU A 41 5.81 -4.11 6.42
N ARG A 42 5.59 -5.39 6.71
CA ARG A 42 5.85 -5.96 8.04
C ARG A 42 7.34 -6.20 8.30
N GLN A 43 8.10 -6.52 7.24
CA GLN A 43 9.50 -6.91 7.38
C GLN A 43 10.46 -5.73 7.27
N THR A 44 10.18 -4.77 6.37
CA THR A 44 11.16 -3.75 5.97
C THR A 44 10.64 -2.33 6.03
N ALA A 45 9.39 -2.09 6.44
CA ALA A 45 8.88 -0.73 6.48
C ALA A 45 9.64 0.15 7.46
N ARG A 46 9.99 1.34 6.97
CA ARG A 46 10.28 2.50 7.80
C ARG A 46 8.99 3.29 7.95
N PHE A 47 8.30 3.14 9.08
CA PHE A 47 7.01 3.78 9.32
C PHE A 47 6.98 4.48 10.68
N MET A 48 7.32 5.77 10.71
CA MET A 48 7.52 6.55 11.92
C MET A 48 6.44 7.65 12.07
N PRO A 49 5.28 7.33 12.66
CA PRO A 49 4.27 8.33 13.00
C PRO A 49 4.78 9.31 14.06
N GLU A 50 4.48 10.60 13.89
CA GLU A 50 4.96 11.66 14.78
C GLU A 50 4.45 11.48 16.22
N GLY A 51 5.37 11.45 17.18
CA GLY A 51 5.04 11.38 18.61
C GLY A 51 4.44 10.04 19.05
N LEU A 52 4.60 8.98 18.26
CA LEU A 52 4.21 7.63 18.63
C LEU A 52 5.41 6.68 18.50
N THR A 53 5.51 5.73 19.44
CA THR A 53 6.53 4.68 19.41
C THR A 53 5.83 3.34 19.22
N GLY A 54 6.34 2.56 18.26
CA GLY A 54 5.76 1.28 17.85
C GLY A 54 6.29 0.09 18.66
N PRO A 55 5.88 -1.14 18.26
CA PRO A 55 5.21 -1.48 16.99
C PRO A 55 3.72 -1.15 16.89
N PHE A 56 3.21 -1.10 15.65
CA PHE A 56 1.81 -0.77 15.34
C PHE A 56 1.10 -1.84 14.53
N ASN A 57 -0.21 -2.01 14.77
CA ASN A 57 -1.12 -2.56 13.78
C ASN A 57 -1.64 -1.42 12.90
N LEU A 58 -1.50 -1.53 11.58
CA LEU A 58 -2.01 -0.57 10.63
C LEU A 58 -3.28 -1.12 9.97
N HIS A 59 -4.41 -0.49 10.25
CA HIS A 59 -5.65 -0.65 9.53
C HIS A 59 -5.72 0.37 8.39
N LEU A 60 -5.74 -0.11 7.15
CA LEU A 60 -5.75 0.72 5.94
C LEU A 60 -7.09 0.57 5.22
N SER A 61 -7.76 1.69 4.96
CA SER A 61 -9.07 1.68 4.27
C SER A 61 -9.29 2.91 3.40
N VAL A 62 -10.28 2.85 2.51
CA VAL A 62 -10.70 3.99 1.70
C VAL A 62 -12.10 4.43 2.11
N GLN A 63 -12.22 5.66 2.62
CA GLN A 63 -13.49 6.26 3.08
C GLN A 63 -13.68 7.66 2.49
N THR A 64 -14.83 7.93 1.86
CA THR A 64 -15.23 9.25 1.34
C THR A 64 -14.08 9.96 0.59
N ASN A 65 -13.52 9.29 -0.41
CA ASN A 65 -12.39 9.74 -1.24
C ASN A 65 -11.09 10.05 -0.47
N GLY A 66 -10.88 9.43 0.69
CA GLY A 66 -9.64 9.52 1.45
C GLY A 66 -9.10 8.16 1.82
N LEU A 67 -7.77 8.05 1.85
CA LEU A 67 -7.05 6.91 2.39
C LEU A 67 -6.89 7.14 3.89
N VAL A 68 -7.35 6.17 4.68
CA VAL A 68 -7.36 6.19 6.14
C VAL A 68 -6.31 5.22 6.64
N PHE A 69 -5.45 5.71 7.53
CA PHE A 69 -4.47 4.95 8.28
C PHE A 69 -4.90 4.98 9.74
N ASP A 70 -5.54 3.92 10.21
CA ASP A 70 -5.89 3.72 11.61
C ASP A 70 -4.76 2.93 12.30
N LEU A 71 -3.98 3.62 13.13
CA LEU A 71 -2.86 3.05 13.86
C LEU A 71 -3.33 2.59 15.22
N ARG A 72 -3.04 1.33 15.53
CA ARG A 72 -3.37 0.69 16.80
C ARG A 72 -2.13 0.09 17.44
N HIS A 73 -2.17 -0.07 18.75
CA HIS A 73 -1.07 -0.70 19.49
C HIS A 73 -0.98 -2.18 19.15
N ALA A 74 0.23 -2.71 18.93
CA ALA A 74 0.40 -4.08 18.46
C ALA A 74 -0.14 -5.16 19.40
N ASP A 75 -0.03 -4.95 20.72
CA ASP A 75 -0.36 -6.00 21.71
C ASP A 75 -1.86 -6.12 22.04
N ASP A 76 -2.58 -5.00 22.15
CA ASP A 76 -3.96 -4.94 22.66
C ASP A 76 -4.95 -4.34 21.64
N ASP A 77 -4.47 -4.03 20.43
CA ASP A 77 -5.21 -3.39 19.34
C ASP A 77 -5.93 -2.09 19.74
N ARG A 78 -5.49 -1.42 20.82
CA ARG A 78 -6.12 -0.16 21.22
C ARG A 78 -5.86 0.92 20.16
N PRO A 79 -6.87 1.73 19.77
CA PRO A 79 -6.66 2.84 18.85
C PRO A 79 -5.66 3.86 19.40
N LEU A 80 -4.65 4.21 18.60
CA LEU A 80 -3.66 5.23 18.94
C LEU A 80 -3.90 6.52 18.17
N ARG A 81 -4.05 6.42 16.84
CA ARG A 81 -4.23 7.59 15.99
C ARG A 81 -4.77 7.23 14.62
N ILE A 82 -5.63 8.08 14.09
CA ILE A 82 -6.11 8.00 12.72
C ILE A 82 -5.51 9.14 11.90
N TYR A 83 -4.86 8.81 10.79
CA TYR A 83 -4.48 9.76 9.76
C TYR A 83 -5.37 9.58 8.52
N ARG A 84 -5.78 10.70 7.93
CA ARG A 84 -6.50 10.70 6.65
C ARG A 84 -5.82 11.61 5.66
N ILE A 85 -5.62 11.11 4.44
CA ILE A 85 -5.21 11.92 3.29
C ILE A 85 -6.29 11.83 2.21
N SER A 86 -6.51 12.92 1.47
CA SER A 86 -7.43 12.87 0.33
C SER A 86 -6.77 12.16 -0.85
N LEU A 87 -7.51 11.24 -1.47
CA LEU A 87 -7.10 10.52 -2.69
C LEU A 87 -7.28 11.32 -3.97
N MET A 88 -7.89 12.52 -3.91
CA MET A 88 -8.10 13.35 -5.09
C MET A 88 -6.82 13.65 -5.88
N PRO A 89 -5.66 13.94 -5.25
CA PRO A 89 -4.40 14.13 -5.98
C PRO A 89 -3.84 12.84 -6.61
N PHE A 90 -4.20 11.67 -6.09
CA PHE A 90 -3.74 10.37 -6.59
C PHE A 90 -4.58 9.87 -7.77
N ARG A 91 -5.71 10.52 -8.05
CA ARG A 91 -6.77 10.00 -8.92
C ARG A 91 -6.30 9.71 -10.34
N ARG A 92 -5.40 10.54 -10.89
CA ARG A 92 -4.78 10.30 -12.21
C ARG A 92 -3.86 9.08 -12.18
N LEU A 93 -2.95 9.02 -11.21
CA LEU A 93 -2.00 7.90 -11.07
C LEU A 93 -2.71 6.56 -10.89
N ILE A 94 -3.76 6.52 -10.05
CA ILE A 94 -4.56 5.31 -9.83
C ILE A 94 -5.29 4.91 -11.12
N LYS A 95 -5.88 5.86 -11.84
CA LYS A 95 -6.55 5.58 -13.12
C LYS A 95 -5.58 5.01 -14.15
N ASP A 96 -4.42 5.64 -14.30
CA ASP A 96 -3.39 5.20 -15.25
C ASP A 96 -2.85 3.81 -14.86
N TYR A 97 -2.75 3.52 -13.55
CA TYR A 97 -2.36 2.21 -13.03
C TYR A 97 -3.36 1.13 -13.41
N ILE A 98 -4.65 1.38 -13.20
CA ILE A 98 -5.73 0.42 -13.54
C ILE A 98 -5.68 0.10 -15.04
N LEU A 99 -5.53 1.11 -15.90
CA LEU A 99 -5.44 0.91 -17.35
C LEU A 99 -4.24 0.03 -17.75
N LEU A 100 -3.09 0.21 -17.10
CA LEU A 100 -1.90 -0.62 -17.35
C LEU A 100 -2.09 -2.06 -16.87
N VAL A 101 -2.79 -2.27 -15.75
CA VAL A 101 -3.12 -3.62 -15.26
C VAL A 101 -4.07 -4.32 -16.24
N ASP A 102 -5.11 -3.65 -16.73
CA ASP A 102 -6.02 -4.23 -17.71
C ASP A 102 -5.29 -4.57 -19.03
N SER A 103 -4.38 -3.70 -19.46
CA SER A 103 -3.54 -3.92 -20.65
C SER A 103 -2.54 -5.07 -20.49
N PHE A 104 -2.18 -5.44 -19.25
CA PHE A 104 -1.22 -6.50 -18.98
C PHE A 104 -1.78 -7.87 -19.37
N ASP A 105 -3.03 -8.14 -19.00
CA ASP A 105 -3.70 -9.41 -19.28
C ASP A 105 -3.86 -9.64 -20.80
N GLU A 106 -4.16 -8.58 -21.56
CA GLU A 106 -4.14 -8.61 -23.02
C GLU A 106 -2.75 -8.96 -23.56
N ALA A 107 -1.71 -8.26 -23.10
CA ALA A 107 -0.35 -8.46 -23.60
C ALA A 107 0.21 -9.86 -23.31
N VAL A 108 -0.15 -10.44 -22.15
CA VAL A 108 0.20 -11.82 -21.80
C VAL A 108 -0.54 -12.81 -22.68
N THR A 109 -1.84 -12.60 -22.92
CA THR A 109 -2.66 -13.47 -23.77
C THR A 109 -2.17 -13.47 -25.23
N GLU A 110 -1.69 -12.33 -25.73
CA GLU A 110 -1.08 -12.18 -27.05
C GLU A 110 0.34 -12.76 -27.17
N GLY A 111 0.99 -13.11 -26.05
CA GLY A 111 2.39 -13.57 -26.03
C GLY A 111 3.41 -12.47 -26.35
N ASN A 112 3.03 -11.19 -26.23
CA ASN A 112 3.90 -10.07 -26.60
C ASN A 112 4.81 -9.64 -25.44
N THR A 113 5.93 -10.34 -25.28
CA THR A 113 6.91 -10.10 -24.21
C THR A 113 7.43 -8.65 -24.16
N MET A 114 7.57 -7.97 -25.30
CA MET A 114 8.00 -6.57 -25.33
C MET A 114 6.94 -5.64 -24.75
N ARG A 115 5.67 -5.84 -25.09
CA ARG A 115 4.53 -5.09 -24.53
C ARG A 115 4.40 -5.32 -23.03
N VAL A 116 4.54 -6.56 -22.56
CA VAL A 116 4.55 -6.91 -21.12
C VAL A 116 5.63 -6.12 -20.36
N ARG A 117 6.87 -6.13 -20.85
CA ARG A 117 7.98 -5.38 -20.21
C ARG A 117 7.74 -3.88 -20.21
N ALA A 118 7.19 -3.32 -21.28
CA ALA A 118 6.86 -1.90 -21.36
C ALA A 118 5.79 -1.51 -20.33
N ILE A 119 4.75 -2.35 -20.16
CA ILE A 119 3.72 -2.17 -19.14
C ILE A 119 4.33 -2.23 -17.73
N ASP A 120 5.18 -3.21 -17.46
CA ASP A 120 5.84 -3.35 -16.15
C ASP A 120 6.69 -2.13 -15.80
N MET A 121 7.44 -1.58 -16.77
CA MET A 121 8.18 -0.33 -16.56
C MET A 121 7.24 0.85 -16.28
N GLY A 122 6.13 0.96 -17.01
CA GLY A 122 5.11 1.98 -16.77
C GLY A 122 4.50 1.89 -15.37
N ARG A 123 4.16 0.68 -14.91
CA ARG A 123 3.64 0.42 -13.56
C ARG A 123 4.65 0.85 -12.49
N ARG A 124 5.93 0.58 -12.69
CA ARG A 124 6.99 1.03 -11.76
C ARG A 124 7.08 2.56 -11.70
N GLY A 125 6.98 3.24 -12.84
CA GLY A 125 6.94 4.71 -12.89
C GLY A 125 5.78 5.27 -12.05
N LEU A 126 4.56 4.76 -12.27
CA LEU A 126 3.38 5.17 -11.50
C LEU A 126 3.50 4.89 -10.01
N HIS A 127 4.09 3.75 -9.64
CA HIS A 127 4.36 3.41 -8.25
C HIS A 127 5.36 4.36 -7.59
N ASN A 128 6.39 4.81 -8.32
CA ASN A 128 7.35 5.80 -7.81
C ASN A 128 6.68 7.17 -7.63
N ASP A 129 5.97 7.67 -8.65
CA ASP A 129 5.24 8.93 -8.57
C ASP A 129 4.20 8.91 -7.43
N GLY A 130 3.51 7.79 -7.26
CA GLY A 130 2.55 7.57 -6.19
C GLY A 130 3.21 7.54 -4.81
N ALA A 131 4.40 6.95 -4.70
CA ALA A 131 5.19 6.93 -3.46
C ALA A 131 5.67 8.33 -3.06
N GLU A 132 6.20 9.12 -4.01
CA GLU A 132 6.61 10.51 -3.77
C GLU A 132 5.42 11.34 -3.27
N LEU A 133 4.28 11.23 -3.95
CA LEU A 133 3.06 11.92 -3.54
C LEU A 133 2.57 11.44 -2.16
N MET A 134 2.68 10.15 -1.84
CA MET A 134 2.32 9.62 -0.51
C MET A 134 3.18 10.26 0.59
N ILE A 135 4.50 10.31 0.39
CA ILE A 135 5.45 10.93 1.32
C ILE A 135 5.10 12.40 1.53
N ASP A 136 4.84 13.14 0.45
CA ASP A 136 4.49 14.57 0.55
C ASP A 136 3.20 14.80 1.32
N ARG A 137 2.20 13.93 1.13
CA ARG A 137 0.87 14.06 1.77
C ARG A 137 0.88 13.67 3.24
N LEU A 138 1.88 12.88 3.66
CA LEU A 138 2.10 12.43 5.04
C LEU A 138 3.26 13.14 5.73
N ARG A 139 3.93 14.08 5.07
CA ARG A 139 5.00 14.89 5.65
C ARG A 139 4.54 15.57 6.93
N GLY A 140 5.33 15.42 8.00
CA GLY A 140 4.99 15.92 9.34
C GLY A 140 3.87 15.14 10.04
N LYS A 141 3.49 13.95 9.53
CA LYS A 141 2.53 13.05 10.19
C LYS A 141 3.12 11.65 10.35
N ILE A 142 3.63 11.10 9.26
CA ILE A 142 4.26 9.79 9.21
C ILE A 142 5.50 9.90 8.33
N GLU A 143 6.68 9.81 8.94
CA GLU A 143 7.93 9.72 8.20
C GLU A 143 8.12 8.29 7.68
N MET A 144 8.47 8.15 6.41
CA MET A 144 8.69 6.86 5.76
C MET A 144 9.67 6.97 4.60
N ASP A 145 10.22 5.84 4.18
CA ASP A 145 11.02 5.75 2.96
C ASP A 145 10.16 5.49 1.71
N ALA A 146 10.79 5.63 0.54
CA ALA A 146 10.13 5.46 -0.75
C ALA A 146 9.58 4.04 -0.95
N GLU A 147 10.27 3.01 -0.45
CA GLU A 147 9.82 1.62 -0.59
C GLU A 147 8.56 1.36 0.24
N THR A 148 8.51 1.84 1.48
CA THR A 148 7.32 1.81 2.34
C THR A 148 6.15 2.54 1.68
N ALA A 149 6.39 3.76 1.20
CA ALA A 149 5.38 4.56 0.51
C ALA A 149 4.86 3.88 -0.76
N ARG A 150 5.74 3.19 -1.50
CA ARG A 150 5.38 2.43 -2.70
C ARG A 150 4.45 1.28 -2.37
N ARG A 151 4.70 0.51 -1.31
CA ARG A 151 3.80 -0.57 -0.86
C ARG A 151 2.45 -0.04 -0.41
N LEU A 152 2.44 1.06 0.34
CA LEU A 152 1.19 1.72 0.73
C LEU A 152 0.39 2.21 -0.48
N PHE A 153 1.06 2.76 -1.49
CA PHE A 153 0.41 3.17 -2.74
C PHE A 153 -0.16 1.98 -3.53
N THR A 154 0.58 0.87 -3.64
CA THR A 154 0.07 -0.37 -4.25
C THR A 154 -1.22 -0.83 -3.56
N LEU A 155 -1.24 -0.87 -2.24
CA LEU A 155 -2.43 -1.24 -1.47
C LEU A 155 -3.58 -0.22 -1.65
N ALA A 156 -3.27 1.08 -1.72
CA ALA A 156 -4.27 2.12 -2.00
C ALA A 156 -4.91 1.97 -3.39
N CYS A 157 -4.14 1.64 -4.42
CA CYS A 157 -4.67 1.34 -5.76
C CYS A 157 -5.66 0.17 -5.73
N ILE A 158 -5.32 -0.90 -5.00
CA ILE A 158 -6.15 -2.10 -4.88
C ILE A 158 -7.45 -1.79 -4.14
N LEU A 159 -7.38 -1.04 -3.04
CA LEU A 159 -8.57 -0.59 -2.30
C LEU A 159 -9.47 0.34 -3.14
N GLN A 160 -8.90 1.13 -4.06
CA GLN A 160 -9.64 2.07 -4.89
C GLN A 160 -10.32 1.43 -6.11
N GLN A 161 -9.86 0.27 -6.60
CA GLN A 161 -10.46 -0.43 -7.76
C GLN A 161 -11.95 -0.77 -7.60
N ARG A 162 -12.49 -0.68 -6.38
CA ARG A 162 -13.89 -0.97 -6.03
C ARG A 162 -14.87 0.21 -6.16
N ARG A 163 -14.41 1.42 -6.47
CA ARG A 163 -15.24 2.65 -6.40
C ARG A 163 -15.27 3.45 -7.69
#